data_AF-A0A1S1LC53-F1
#
_entry.id   AF-A0A1S1LC53-F1
#
_cell.length_a   1.000
_cell.length_b   1.000
_cell.length_c   1.000
_cell.angle_alpha   90.00
_cell.angle_beta   90.00
_cell.angle_gamma   90.00
#
_symmetry.space_group_name_H-M   'P 1'
#
loop_
_entity.id
_entity.type
_entity.pdbx_description
1 polymer ?
#
loop_
_entity_poly.entity_id
_entity_poly.type
_entity_poly.pdbx_seq_one_letter_code
_entity_poly.pdbx_strand_id
1 'polypeptide(L)'
;MRTIELGVTITDAAVDEKTTTIFCRPVACDARCPDCGREGRYRDTVTRPLTDLPVAGYPLVLQGALPRYRCTTPACGRAVFNQDLGKLAAPRSSTTRRCARYVLRRLMIDRTTISAIAAELGVSWHTVSSIAMRATAGLIATTGPDRLAGVTVIGVDEHRWAPRRRGTEGFVTLIIDLTPTHDQTGPARLLDLVEGRSATALATWLAAQPTDFARAVEVIAMDGFAGYKTAATEVIPDAVTVMDPFHVVALAGTKLDLIRQRIQQQTLGRRGHTGDPLYGIRRIARTRLQLLSPRQYTRLTEVLDGDDHLAVKVAWLIYQKIIAAYADPNRRHGKKAMTRLIESIRRGVPAGLEEIAQLGRTLSRRRADILAFFDHHVSNGPTEAINGRLEVGAAYPPDWRRSPNSAARYRAAAPTSWPSSTTTSPTDPPRPSTAAWKSARRTRRIGGDRPTRPHAIAPPRRHPGLLRPPRLQRTHRGHQRPPGSIAPQRPRIPQPHPLPLALTTTQRSTPPTCQCTLNYEEPSNPSATALAATASAAASTTSP
;
A
#
# COMPACT_ATOMS: atom_id res chain seq x y z
N MET A 1 -32.62 11.06 12.53
CA MET A 1 -32.33 9.62 12.34
C MET A 1 -33.64 8.92 11.99
N ARG A 2 -33.72 8.18 10.87
CA ARG A 2 -34.93 7.39 10.55
C ARG A 2 -34.69 5.93 10.94
N THR A 3 -35.41 5.47 11.96
CA THR A 3 -35.34 4.10 12.49
C THR A 3 -36.40 3.19 11.87
N ILE A 4 -37.54 3.75 11.45
CA ILE A 4 -38.65 3.05 10.80
C ILE A 4 -38.16 2.34 9.52
N GLU A 5 -37.28 2.97 8.75
CA GLU A 5 -36.62 2.40 7.55
C GLU A 5 -35.75 1.16 7.88
N LEU A 6 -35.35 0.97 9.14
CA LEU A 6 -34.63 -0.21 9.64
C LEU A 6 -35.56 -1.27 10.26
N GLY A 7 -36.88 -1.04 10.26
CA GLY A 7 -37.88 -1.94 10.83
C GLY A 7 -38.16 -1.75 12.32
N VAL A 8 -37.63 -0.71 12.98
CA VAL A 8 -37.90 -0.41 14.41
C VAL A 8 -38.40 1.02 14.62
N THR A 9 -39.34 1.20 15.54
CA THR A 9 -39.77 2.53 16.02
C THR A 9 -39.11 2.86 17.35
N ILE A 10 -38.82 4.14 17.57
CA ILE A 10 -38.31 4.62 18.87
C ILE A 10 -39.48 4.69 19.85
N THR A 11 -39.25 4.23 21.08
CA THR A 11 -40.22 4.31 22.17
C THR A 11 -39.79 5.28 23.25
N ASP A 12 -38.47 5.41 23.49
CA ASP A 12 -37.90 6.29 24.51
C ASP A 12 -36.40 6.55 24.22
N ALA A 13 -35.79 7.52 24.90
CA ALA A 13 -34.35 7.79 24.83
C ALA A 13 -33.81 8.28 26.18
N ALA A 14 -32.63 7.77 26.55
CA ALA A 14 -31.87 8.21 27.71
C ALA A 14 -30.46 8.64 27.29
N VAL A 15 -29.87 9.59 28.01
CA VAL A 15 -28.50 10.07 27.79
C VAL A 15 -27.77 10.02 29.12
N ASP A 16 -26.61 9.37 29.15
CA ASP A 16 -25.64 9.48 30.23
C ASP A 16 -24.38 10.23 29.74
N GLU A 17 -23.43 10.50 30.64
CA GLU A 17 -22.19 11.26 30.33
C GLU A 17 -21.32 10.64 29.21
N LYS A 18 -21.54 9.36 28.88
CA LYS A 18 -20.66 8.55 28.02
C LYS A 18 -21.38 7.95 26.82
N THR A 19 -22.69 7.71 26.91
CA THR A 19 -23.48 6.98 25.91
C THR A 19 -24.89 7.56 25.76
N THR A 20 -25.33 7.71 24.52
CA THR A 20 -26.76 7.86 24.21
C THR A 20 -27.40 6.48 24.09
N THR A 21 -28.53 6.26 24.74
CA THR A 21 -29.33 5.05 24.63
C THR A 21 -30.69 5.38 24.00
N ILE A 22 -31.04 4.70 22.92
CA ILE A 22 -32.37 4.80 22.29
C ILE A 22 -33.09 3.47 22.47
N PHE A 23 -34.24 3.49 23.15
CA PHE A 23 -35.11 2.34 23.29
C PHE A 23 -36.00 2.24 22.05
N CYS A 24 -36.09 1.04 21.49
CA CYS A 24 -36.87 0.82 20.27
C CYS A 24 -37.53 -0.55 20.25
N ARG A 25 -38.61 -0.68 19.48
CA ARG A 25 -39.32 -1.94 19.25
C ARG A 25 -39.58 -2.15 17.75
N PRO A 26 -39.78 -3.39 17.28
CA PRO A 26 -40.21 -3.66 15.91
C PRO A 26 -41.42 -2.80 15.50
N VAL A 27 -41.42 -2.27 14.28
CA VAL A 27 -42.57 -1.55 13.71
C VAL A 27 -43.73 -2.51 13.48
N ALA A 28 -43.44 -3.67 12.90
CA ALA A 28 -44.32 -4.81 12.75
C ALA A 28 -43.66 -6.03 13.40
N CYS A 29 -44.48 -6.91 13.96
CA CYS A 29 -44.02 -8.20 14.47
C CYS A 29 -44.57 -9.31 13.56
N ASP A 30 -43.75 -10.32 13.28
CA ASP A 30 -44.14 -11.53 12.57
C ASP A 30 -43.94 -12.71 13.53
N ALA A 31 -45.07 -13.29 13.95
CA ALA A 31 -45.11 -14.42 14.86
C ALA A 31 -44.92 -15.77 14.14
N ARG A 32 -44.61 -15.81 12.83
CA ARG A 32 -44.43 -17.07 12.09
C ARG A 32 -43.06 -17.71 12.38
N CYS A 33 -43.07 -19.01 12.62
CA CYS A 33 -41.87 -19.78 12.89
C CYS A 33 -40.98 -19.86 11.63
N PRO A 34 -39.70 -19.48 11.68
CA PRO A 34 -38.85 -19.45 10.49
C PRO A 34 -38.47 -20.82 9.91
N ASP A 35 -38.83 -21.94 10.58
CA ASP A 35 -38.62 -23.30 10.03
C ASP A 35 -39.88 -23.89 9.39
N CYS A 36 -41.06 -23.73 10.03
CA CYS A 36 -42.29 -24.39 9.59
C CYS A 36 -43.39 -23.42 9.09
N GLY A 37 -43.12 -22.11 9.05
CA GLY A 37 -44.04 -21.06 8.58
C GLY A 37 -45.30 -20.81 9.44
N ARG A 38 -45.66 -21.75 10.31
CA ARG A 38 -46.84 -21.67 11.21
C ARG A 38 -46.65 -20.62 12.30
N GLU A 39 -47.76 -20.02 12.72
CA GLU A 39 -47.80 -19.03 13.79
C GLU A 39 -47.35 -19.63 15.14
N GLY A 40 -46.55 -18.86 15.87
CA GLY A 40 -46.03 -19.19 17.20
C GLY A 40 -46.67 -18.33 18.28
N ARG A 41 -46.82 -18.88 19.47
CA ARG A 41 -47.40 -18.18 20.62
C ARG A 41 -46.36 -17.24 21.23
N TYR A 42 -46.72 -15.99 21.52
CA TYR A 42 -45.86 -15.06 22.27
C TYR A 42 -45.41 -15.70 23.59
N ARG A 43 -44.13 -15.50 23.94
CA ARG A 43 -43.50 -16.04 25.15
C ARG A 43 -43.15 -14.94 26.13
N ASP A 44 -42.27 -14.05 25.71
CA ASP A 44 -41.66 -12.97 26.48
C ASP A 44 -40.96 -12.00 25.52
N THR A 45 -40.47 -10.88 26.04
CA THR A 45 -39.68 -9.91 25.29
C THR A 45 -38.29 -9.82 25.90
N VAL A 46 -37.25 -9.76 25.07
CA VAL A 46 -35.85 -9.61 25.51
C VAL A 46 -35.22 -8.36 24.93
N THR A 47 -34.42 -7.67 25.74
CA THR A 47 -33.66 -6.51 25.27
C THR A 47 -32.40 -6.96 24.55
N ARG A 48 -32.16 -6.44 23.33
CA ARG A 48 -30.94 -6.64 22.55
C ARG A 48 -30.24 -5.29 22.35
N PRO A 49 -29.11 -5.03 23.04
CA PRO A 49 -28.28 -3.87 22.76
C PRO A 49 -27.61 -4.01 21.39
N LEU A 50 -27.59 -2.92 20.63
CA LEU A 50 -26.91 -2.81 19.34
C LEU A 50 -26.15 -1.48 19.25
N THR A 51 -24.82 -1.52 19.12
CA THR A 51 -24.06 -0.30 18.81
C THR A 51 -24.43 0.23 17.43
N ASP A 52 -24.62 1.54 17.37
CA ASP A 52 -25.09 2.25 16.18
C ASP A 52 -24.26 3.52 15.92
N LEU A 53 -24.66 4.36 14.95
CA LEU A 53 -23.90 5.57 14.59
C LEU A 53 -23.88 6.58 15.74
N PRO A 54 -22.74 7.21 16.05
CA PRO A 54 -22.65 8.17 17.14
C PRO A 54 -23.52 9.40 16.87
N VAL A 55 -24.04 10.00 17.94
CA VAL A 55 -24.93 11.16 17.91
C VAL A 55 -24.34 12.26 18.78
N ALA A 56 -24.28 13.49 18.26
CA ALA A 56 -23.69 14.66 18.94
C ALA A 56 -22.24 14.46 19.45
N GLY A 57 -21.49 13.52 18.87
CA GLY A 57 -20.13 13.17 19.30
C GLY A 57 -20.03 12.02 20.31
N TYR A 58 -21.17 11.49 20.79
CA TYR A 58 -21.23 10.41 21.77
C TYR A 58 -21.58 9.07 21.13
N PRO A 59 -21.02 7.95 21.65
CA PRO A 59 -21.48 6.59 21.34
C PRO A 59 -22.99 6.41 21.46
N LEU A 60 -23.56 5.58 20.59
CA LEU A 60 -24.99 5.27 20.57
C LEU A 60 -25.23 3.76 20.70
N VAL A 61 -26.14 3.39 21.59
CA VAL A 61 -26.71 2.04 21.69
C VAL A 61 -28.21 2.07 21.43
N LEU A 62 -28.68 1.24 20.50
CA LEU A 62 -30.11 0.93 20.37
C LEU A 62 -30.45 -0.24 21.28
N GLN A 63 -31.33 -0.04 22.25
CA GLN A 63 -31.89 -1.10 23.09
C GLN A 63 -33.18 -1.60 22.44
N GLY A 64 -33.06 -2.64 21.62
CA GLY A 64 -34.21 -3.24 20.94
C GLY A 64 -34.99 -4.15 21.88
N ALA A 65 -36.27 -3.88 22.11
CA ALA A 65 -37.21 -4.82 22.73
C ALA A 65 -37.66 -5.84 21.68
N LEU A 66 -37.13 -7.07 21.73
CA LEU A 66 -37.43 -8.15 20.78
C LEU A 66 -38.45 -9.12 21.39
N PRO A 67 -39.68 -9.22 20.85
CA PRO A 67 -40.57 -10.32 21.15
C PRO A 67 -39.92 -11.67 20.82
N ARG A 68 -40.20 -12.67 21.65
CA ARG A 68 -39.90 -14.08 21.39
C ARG A 68 -41.19 -14.89 21.37
N TYR A 69 -41.18 -15.93 20.57
CA TYR A 69 -42.31 -16.81 20.32
C TYR A 69 -41.91 -18.26 20.57
N ARG A 70 -42.85 -19.09 21.03
CA ARG A 70 -42.72 -20.55 21.03
C ARG A 70 -43.41 -21.10 19.79
N CYS A 71 -42.75 -22.01 19.07
CA CYS A 71 -43.47 -22.81 18.08
C CYS A 71 -44.28 -23.88 18.82
N THR A 72 -45.55 -24.04 18.44
CA THR A 72 -46.47 -25.05 19.00
C THR A 72 -46.68 -26.23 18.06
N THR A 73 -45.96 -26.28 16.93
CA THR A 73 -46.09 -27.33 15.91
C THR A 73 -45.34 -28.59 16.36
N PRO A 74 -46.00 -29.74 16.64
CA PRO A 74 -45.35 -30.89 17.25
C PRO A 74 -44.20 -31.49 16.43
N ALA A 75 -44.28 -31.40 15.10
CA ALA A 75 -43.24 -31.89 14.19
C ALA A 75 -42.10 -30.87 13.91
N CYS A 76 -42.11 -29.70 14.54
CA CYS A 76 -41.10 -28.67 14.32
C CYS A 76 -40.02 -28.70 15.41
N GLY A 77 -38.75 -28.89 15.01
CA GLY A 77 -37.61 -28.93 15.94
C GLY A 77 -37.29 -27.59 16.64
N ARG A 78 -37.93 -26.47 16.25
CA ARG A 78 -37.66 -25.13 16.79
C ARG A 78 -38.60 -24.76 17.92
N ALA A 79 -38.19 -25.01 19.16
CA ALA A 79 -38.97 -24.68 20.34
C ALA A 79 -39.23 -23.17 20.54
N VAL A 80 -38.25 -22.31 20.26
CA VAL A 80 -38.31 -20.85 20.49
C VAL A 80 -37.63 -20.10 19.35
N PHE A 81 -38.19 -18.96 18.96
CA PHE A 81 -37.59 -18.01 18.01
C PHE A 81 -37.81 -16.56 18.44
N ASN A 82 -36.98 -15.68 17.92
CA ASN A 82 -37.06 -14.24 18.16
C ASN A 82 -37.74 -13.58 16.94
N GLN A 83 -38.37 -12.43 17.16
CA GLN A 83 -38.76 -11.53 16.08
C GLN A 83 -37.58 -11.27 15.12
N ASP A 84 -37.84 -11.35 13.81
CA ASP A 84 -36.81 -10.97 12.85
C ASP A 84 -36.50 -9.46 12.91
N LEU A 85 -35.20 -9.17 13.02
CA LEU A 85 -34.63 -7.83 12.92
C LEU A 85 -33.57 -7.78 11.80
N GLY A 86 -33.71 -8.64 10.78
CA GLY A 86 -32.79 -8.79 9.68
C GLY A 86 -32.52 -7.50 8.92
N LYS A 87 -33.46 -6.55 8.89
CA LYS A 87 -33.28 -5.18 8.36
C LYS A 87 -32.34 -4.32 9.23
N LEU A 88 -32.47 -4.38 10.56
CA LEU A 88 -31.68 -3.58 11.49
C LEU A 88 -30.26 -4.11 11.69
N ALA A 89 -30.10 -5.41 11.93
CA ALA A 89 -28.83 -6.04 12.27
C ALA A 89 -28.73 -7.47 11.72
N ALA A 90 -27.53 -7.89 11.33
CA ALA A 90 -27.29 -9.28 10.96
C ALA A 90 -27.52 -10.22 12.16
N PRO A 91 -27.83 -11.52 11.92
CA PRO A 91 -27.93 -12.52 12.97
C PRO A 91 -26.70 -12.54 13.87
N ARG A 92 -26.89 -12.61 15.19
CA ARG A 92 -25.83 -12.60 16.22
C ARG A 92 -24.89 -11.37 16.21
N SER A 93 -25.15 -10.33 15.40
CA SER A 93 -24.37 -9.09 15.42
C SER A 93 -24.65 -8.27 16.68
N SER A 94 -23.61 -7.68 17.27
CA SER A 94 -23.68 -6.67 18.33
C SER A 94 -23.86 -5.24 17.80
N THR A 95 -23.85 -5.05 16.47
CA THR A 95 -23.99 -3.74 15.83
C THR A 95 -25.02 -3.75 14.70
N THR A 96 -25.59 -2.58 14.41
CA THR A 96 -26.52 -2.39 13.29
C THR A 96 -25.82 -2.54 11.93
N ARG A 97 -26.59 -2.81 10.87
CA ARG A 97 -26.06 -2.84 9.49
C ARG A 97 -25.53 -1.47 9.05
N ARG A 98 -26.16 -0.38 9.49
CA ARG A 98 -25.68 0.98 9.19
C ARG A 98 -24.38 1.31 9.93
N CYS A 99 -24.18 0.81 11.15
CA CYS A 99 -22.90 0.89 11.86
C CYS A 99 -21.78 0.16 11.11
N ALA A 100 -22.05 -1.03 10.56
CA ALA A 100 -21.06 -1.73 9.73
C ALA A 100 -20.66 -0.92 8.47
N ARG A 101 -21.63 -0.29 7.80
CA ARG A 101 -21.37 0.61 6.66
C ARG A 101 -20.62 1.88 7.07
N TYR A 102 -20.92 2.43 8.25
CA TYR A 102 -20.22 3.58 8.83
C TYR A 102 -18.75 3.25 9.09
N VAL A 103 -18.44 2.12 9.74
CA VAL A 103 -17.05 1.64 9.95
C VAL A 103 -16.29 1.56 8.62
N LEU A 104 -16.87 0.95 7.58
CA LEU A 104 -16.23 0.89 6.26
C LEU A 104 -15.98 2.27 5.64
N ARG A 105 -16.94 3.20 5.75
CA ARG A 105 -16.76 4.58 5.28
C ARG A 105 -15.64 5.31 6.03
N ARG A 106 -15.65 5.28 7.36
CA ARG A 106 -14.64 5.92 8.20
C ARG A 106 -13.24 5.42 7.85
N LEU A 107 -13.11 4.13 7.55
CA LEU A 107 -11.84 3.51 7.15
C LEU A 107 -11.41 3.86 5.71
N MET A 108 -12.24 3.52 4.73
CA MET A 108 -11.84 3.51 3.33
C MET A 108 -11.86 4.91 2.70
N ILE A 109 -12.85 5.72 3.08
CA ILE A 109 -13.06 7.07 2.54
C ILE A 109 -12.41 8.10 3.45
N ASP A 110 -12.80 8.13 4.73
CA ASP A 110 -12.35 9.18 5.66
C ASP A 110 -10.95 8.92 6.26
N ARG A 111 -10.33 7.78 5.93
CA ARG A 111 -8.95 7.37 6.35
C ARG A 111 -8.69 7.42 7.86
N THR A 112 -9.74 7.16 8.65
CA THR A 112 -9.69 7.19 10.10
C THR A 112 -9.10 5.88 10.65
N THR A 113 -8.25 5.97 11.69
CA THR A 113 -7.68 4.77 12.33
C THR A 113 -8.75 4.00 13.09
N ILE A 114 -8.60 2.67 13.21
CA ILE A 114 -9.62 1.89 13.90
C ILE A 114 -9.68 2.20 15.40
N SER A 115 -8.58 2.63 16.03
CA SER A 115 -8.61 3.13 17.41
C SER A 115 -9.49 4.37 17.58
N ALA A 116 -9.48 5.30 16.61
CA ALA A 116 -10.37 6.46 16.64
C ALA A 116 -11.84 6.06 16.39
N ILE A 117 -12.11 5.16 15.44
CA ILE A 117 -13.47 4.65 15.19
C ILE A 117 -14.02 3.87 16.40
N ALA A 118 -13.16 3.13 17.11
CA ALA A 118 -13.52 2.41 18.33
C ALA A 118 -13.91 3.37 19.46
N ALA A 119 -13.18 4.48 19.61
CA ALA A 119 -13.54 5.55 20.54
C ALA A 119 -14.85 6.25 20.13
N GLU A 120 -15.01 6.62 18.85
CA GLU A 120 -16.24 7.22 18.29
C GLU A 120 -17.48 6.34 18.54
N LEU A 121 -17.34 5.03 18.45
CA LEU A 121 -18.44 4.06 18.62
C LEU A 121 -18.60 3.54 20.07
N GLY A 122 -17.69 3.88 20.98
CA GLY A 122 -17.70 3.38 22.36
C GLY A 122 -17.53 1.85 22.48
N VAL A 123 -16.84 1.20 21.53
CA VAL A 123 -16.66 -0.25 21.50
C VAL A 123 -15.18 -0.63 21.53
N SER A 124 -14.90 -1.90 21.83
CA SER A 124 -13.54 -2.41 21.71
C SER A 124 -13.04 -2.26 20.27
N TRP A 125 -11.76 -1.95 20.15
CA TRP A 125 -11.01 -1.95 18.91
C TRP A 125 -11.19 -3.29 18.13
N HIS A 126 -11.32 -4.43 18.85
CA HIS A 126 -11.53 -5.77 18.25
C HIS A 126 -12.92 -5.90 17.61
N THR A 127 -13.92 -5.21 18.17
CA THR A 127 -15.27 -5.15 17.62
C THR A 127 -15.24 -4.45 16.26
N VAL A 128 -14.58 -3.29 16.16
CA VAL A 128 -14.47 -2.55 14.89
C VAL A 128 -13.64 -3.33 13.86
N SER A 129 -12.53 -3.94 14.27
CA SER A 129 -11.76 -4.91 13.48
C SER A 129 -12.67 -5.98 12.85
N SER A 130 -13.44 -6.68 13.69
CA SER A 130 -14.33 -7.77 13.27
C SER A 130 -15.52 -7.32 12.42
N ILE A 131 -15.94 -6.06 12.54
CA ILE A 131 -16.95 -5.44 11.68
C ILE A 131 -16.36 -5.16 10.30
N ALA A 132 -15.20 -4.48 10.25
CA ALA A 132 -14.53 -4.14 9.01
C ALA A 132 -14.22 -5.39 8.18
N MET A 133 -13.60 -6.41 8.79
CA MET A 133 -13.28 -7.67 8.10
C MET A 133 -14.52 -8.37 7.52
N ARG A 134 -15.59 -8.56 8.34
CA ARG A 134 -16.84 -9.19 7.86
C ARG A 134 -17.53 -8.38 6.77
N ALA A 135 -17.53 -7.06 6.88
CA ALA A 135 -18.21 -6.19 5.92
C ALA A 135 -17.44 -6.14 4.58
N THR A 136 -16.10 -6.06 4.61
CA THR A 136 -15.26 -6.18 3.40
C THR A 136 -15.40 -7.55 2.75
N ALA A 137 -15.36 -8.64 3.52
CA ALA A 137 -15.58 -9.98 2.99
C ALA A 137 -16.98 -10.15 2.38
N GLY A 138 -18.00 -9.56 3.00
CA GLY A 138 -19.35 -9.48 2.45
C GLY A 138 -19.40 -8.76 1.11
N LEU A 139 -18.70 -7.62 0.96
CA LEU A 139 -18.58 -6.91 -0.32
C LEU A 139 -17.92 -7.79 -1.39
N ILE A 140 -16.77 -8.41 -1.09
CA ILE A 140 -16.07 -9.30 -2.03
C ILE A 140 -16.99 -10.46 -2.47
N ALA A 141 -17.66 -11.11 -1.51
CA ALA A 141 -18.57 -12.21 -1.80
C ALA A 141 -19.82 -11.78 -2.60
N THR A 142 -20.37 -10.58 -2.35
CA THR A 142 -21.50 -10.03 -3.11
C THR A 142 -21.11 -9.61 -4.53
N THR A 143 -19.88 -9.13 -4.75
CA THR A 143 -19.37 -8.80 -6.10
C THR A 143 -18.92 -10.04 -6.88
N GLY A 144 -18.61 -11.15 -6.20
CA GLY A 144 -18.35 -12.44 -6.86
C GLY A 144 -17.20 -12.39 -7.88
N PRO A 145 -17.29 -13.13 -9.00
CA PRO A 145 -16.28 -13.08 -10.06
C PRO A 145 -16.30 -11.76 -10.85
N ASP A 146 -17.40 -11.00 -10.84
CA ASP A 146 -17.55 -9.74 -11.61
C ASP A 146 -16.49 -8.68 -11.22
N ARG A 147 -15.93 -8.78 -10.00
CA ARG A 147 -14.78 -7.96 -9.58
C ARG A 147 -13.55 -8.14 -10.48
N LEU A 148 -13.44 -9.26 -11.18
CA LEU A 148 -12.33 -9.62 -12.08
C LEU A 148 -12.60 -9.25 -13.54
N ALA A 149 -13.82 -8.84 -13.88
CA ALA A 149 -14.18 -8.47 -15.25
C ALA A 149 -13.31 -7.30 -15.74
N GLY A 150 -12.77 -7.43 -16.95
CA GLY A 150 -11.92 -6.42 -17.60
C GLY A 150 -10.53 -6.24 -16.97
N VAL A 151 -10.08 -7.13 -16.08
CA VAL A 151 -8.73 -7.06 -15.52
C VAL A 151 -7.72 -7.71 -16.48
N THR A 152 -6.83 -6.91 -17.05
CA THR A 152 -5.73 -7.39 -17.91
C THR A 152 -4.35 -7.18 -17.28
N VAL A 153 -4.23 -6.27 -16.30
CA VAL A 153 -2.97 -5.95 -15.62
C VAL A 153 -3.11 -6.11 -14.12
N ILE A 154 -2.29 -6.99 -13.53
CA ILE A 154 -2.27 -7.23 -12.08
C ILE A 154 -0.94 -6.83 -11.42
N GLY A 155 -1.03 -6.27 -10.22
CA GLY A 155 0.08 -5.99 -9.32
C GLY A 155 0.03 -6.96 -8.13
N VAL A 156 1.18 -7.54 -7.78
CA VAL A 156 1.32 -8.45 -6.64
C VAL A 156 2.44 -7.96 -5.71
N ASP A 157 2.19 -7.94 -4.41
CA ASP A 157 3.18 -7.48 -3.42
C ASP A 157 3.06 -8.19 -2.06
N GLU A 158 4.17 -8.22 -1.32
CA GLU A 158 4.26 -8.73 0.05
C GLU A 158 4.09 -7.61 1.06
N HIS A 159 2.99 -7.61 1.81
CA HIS A 159 2.87 -6.77 3.00
C HIS A 159 3.08 -7.61 4.27
N ARG A 160 3.82 -7.06 5.25
CA ARG A 160 4.07 -7.72 6.54
C ARG A 160 3.37 -7.01 7.68
N TRP A 161 2.36 -7.65 8.26
CA TRP A 161 1.77 -7.23 9.51
C TRP A 161 2.68 -7.56 10.71
N ALA A 162 3.14 -6.54 11.45
CA ALA A 162 3.88 -6.72 12.71
C ALA A 162 3.80 -5.46 13.62
N PRO A 163 3.70 -5.64 14.95
CA PRO A 163 4.90 -5.91 15.75
C PRO A 163 4.85 -7.12 16.71
N ARG A 164 5.93 -7.90 16.70
CA ARG A 164 6.45 -8.85 17.73
C ARG A 164 5.55 -9.99 18.27
N ARG A 165 5.82 -11.20 17.76
CA ARG A 165 6.62 -12.22 18.50
C ARG A 165 7.73 -12.73 17.57
N ARG A 166 8.81 -13.33 18.11
CA ARG A 166 9.78 -14.10 17.29
C ARG A 166 9.07 -15.38 16.81
N GLY A 167 9.20 -15.72 15.53
CA GLY A 167 8.82 -17.05 15.01
C GLY A 167 7.39 -17.23 14.49
N THR A 168 6.53 -16.21 14.46
CA THR A 168 5.23 -16.29 13.76
C THR A 168 5.29 -15.62 12.39
N GLU A 169 4.77 -16.32 11.39
CA GLU A 169 4.45 -15.74 10.08
C GLU A 169 3.29 -14.75 10.20
N GLY A 170 3.26 -13.77 9.30
CA GLY A 170 2.37 -12.60 9.39
C GLY A 170 2.50 -11.73 8.14
N PHE A 171 2.65 -12.39 7.01
CA PHE A 171 2.69 -11.77 5.68
C PHE A 171 1.38 -12.03 4.98
N VAL A 172 1.03 -11.14 4.08
CA VAL A 172 -0.05 -11.28 3.12
C VAL A 172 0.46 -10.95 1.73
N THR A 173 -0.16 -11.57 0.74
CA THR A 173 0.01 -11.24 -0.66
C THR A 173 -1.16 -10.34 -1.07
N LEU A 174 -0.87 -9.08 -1.41
CA LEU A 174 -1.87 -8.19 -2.02
C LEU A 174 -1.98 -8.51 -3.49
N ILE A 175 -3.21 -8.53 -4.00
CA ILE A 175 -3.50 -8.72 -5.42
C ILE A 175 -4.36 -7.56 -5.88
N ILE A 176 -3.82 -6.76 -6.80
CA ILE A 176 -4.36 -5.46 -7.18
C ILE A 176 -4.53 -5.41 -8.69
N ASP A 177 -5.70 -4.94 -9.12
CA ASP A 177 -6.00 -4.56 -10.47
C ASP A 177 -5.33 -3.21 -10.76
N LEU A 178 -4.32 -3.25 -11.63
CA LEU A 178 -3.59 -2.08 -12.12
C LEU A 178 -4.16 -1.57 -13.45
N THR A 179 -5.06 -2.33 -14.10
CA THR A 179 -5.65 -2.03 -15.42
C THR A 179 -6.16 -0.58 -15.50
N PRO A 180 -6.95 -0.05 -14.53
CA PRO A 180 -7.42 1.32 -14.61
C PRO A 180 -6.32 2.38 -14.59
N THR A 181 -5.19 2.09 -13.94
CA THR A 181 -4.05 3.01 -13.86
C THR A 181 -3.10 2.87 -15.05
N HIS A 182 -3.02 1.67 -15.63
CA HIS A 182 -2.32 1.43 -16.90
C HIS A 182 -3.04 2.15 -18.06
N ASP A 183 -4.36 1.94 -18.17
CA ASP A 183 -5.22 2.49 -19.23
C ASP A 183 -5.64 3.96 -18.98
N GLN A 184 -5.22 4.53 -17.85
CA GLN A 184 -5.54 5.90 -17.41
C GLN A 184 -7.04 6.18 -17.21
N THR A 185 -7.85 5.13 -17.07
CA THR A 185 -9.30 5.20 -16.83
C THR A 185 -9.66 5.39 -15.35
N GLY A 186 -8.75 5.09 -14.42
CA GLY A 186 -9.01 5.23 -12.99
C GLY A 186 -7.89 4.83 -12.01
N PRO A 187 -8.17 4.85 -10.71
CA PRO A 187 -7.23 4.39 -9.69
C PRO A 187 -7.18 2.86 -9.64
N ALA A 188 -5.99 2.32 -9.34
CA ALA A 188 -5.80 0.91 -9.04
C ALA A 188 -6.74 0.41 -7.92
N ARG A 189 -7.21 -0.83 -8.07
CA ARG A 189 -8.26 -1.45 -7.26
C ARG A 189 -7.73 -2.70 -6.56
N LEU A 190 -7.90 -2.79 -5.24
CA LEU A 190 -7.59 -4.03 -4.51
C LEU A 190 -8.58 -5.12 -4.95
N LEU A 191 -8.09 -6.20 -5.53
CA LEU A 191 -8.90 -7.38 -5.86
C LEU A 191 -9.01 -8.30 -4.65
N ASP A 192 -7.87 -8.61 -4.00
CA ASP A 192 -7.82 -9.55 -2.90
C ASP A 192 -6.62 -9.35 -1.96
N LEU A 193 -6.70 -10.01 -0.80
CA LEU A 193 -5.72 -9.99 0.28
C LEU A 193 -5.53 -11.42 0.80
N VAL A 194 -4.54 -12.13 0.27
CA VAL A 194 -4.33 -13.56 0.55
C VAL A 194 -3.38 -13.75 1.72
N GLU A 195 -3.74 -14.65 2.65
CA GLU A 195 -2.90 -15.02 3.80
C GLU A 195 -1.66 -15.80 3.37
N GLY A 196 -0.50 -15.43 3.91
CA GLY A 196 0.77 -16.14 3.73
C GLY A 196 1.77 -15.42 2.83
N ARG A 197 3.01 -15.94 2.87
CA ARG A 197 4.15 -15.48 2.06
C ARG A 197 4.60 -16.56 1.10
N SER A 198 4.02 -16.64 -0.10
CA SER A 198 4.55 -17.59 -1.07
C SER A 198 4.09 -17.34 -2.50
N ALA A 199 4.95 -17.81 -3.41
CA ALA A 199 4.58 -18.31 -4.72
C ALA A 199 3.26 -19.10 -4.65
N THR A 200 3.17 -20.07 -3.74
CA THR A 200 2.02 -20.93 -3.51
C THR A 200 0.73 -20.16 -3.20
N ALA A 201 0.77 -19.10 -2.38
CA ALA A 201 -0.40 -18.29 -2.09
C ALA A 201 -0.96 -17.59 -3.35
N LEU A 202 -0.07 -17.01 -4.17
CA LEU A 202 -0.46 -16.44 -5.47
C LEU A 202 -0.97 -17.53 -6.43
N ALA A 203 -0.26 -18.65 -6.55
CA ALA A 203 -0.63 -19.74 -7.47
C ALA A 203 -1.97 -20.37 -7.09
N THR A 204 -2.21 -20.66 -5.81
CA THR A 204 -3.49 -21.16 -5.30
C THR A 204 -4.62 -20.16 -5.51
N TRP A 205 -4.35 -18.85 -5.36
CA TRP A 205 -5.35 -17.83 -5.65
C TRP A 205 -5.67 -17.78 -7.15
N LEU A 206 -4.66 -17.70 -8.02
CA LEU A 206 -4.83 -17.64 -9.48
C LEU A 206 -5.60 -18.88 -9.98
N ALA A 207 -5.21 -20.08 -9.54
CA ALA A 207 -5.85 -21.34 -9.90
C ALA A 207 -7.30 -21.49 -9.37
N ALA A 208 -7.73 -20.64 -8.44
CA ALA A 208 -9.10 -20.59 -7.93
C ALA A 208 -9.98 -19.56 -8.65
N GLN A 209 -9.44 -18.77 -9.58
CA GLN A 209 -10.21 -17.80 -10.38
C GLN A 209 -10.74 -18.45 -11.68
N PRO A 210 -11.75 -17.86 -12.35
CA PRO A 210 -12.23 -18.35 -13.64
C PRO A 210 -11.13 -18.38 -14.72
N THR A 211 -11.15 -19.40 -15.59
CA THR A 211 -10.16 -19.58 -16.66
C THR A 211 -10.06 -18.37 -17.59
N ASP A 212 -11.18 -17.70 -17.86
CA ASP A 212 -11.19 -16.54 -18.76
C ASP A 212 -10.52 -15.30 -18.14
N PHE A 213 -10.56 -15.16 -16.80
CA PHE A 213 -9.74 -14.16 -16.12
C PHE A 213 -8.24 -14.49 -16.25
N ALA A 214 -7.86 -15.75 -16.02
CA ALA A 214 -6.45 -16.17 -16.13
C ALA A 214 -5.88 -15.95 -17.54
N ARG A 215 -6.70 -16.13 -18.60
CA ARG A 215 -6.35 -15.84 -20.00
C ARG A 215 -6.35 -14.35 -20.34
N ALA A 216 -7.16 -13.54 -19.67
CA ALA A 216 -7.24 -12.10 -19.91
C ALA A 216 -6.07 -11.31 -19.27
N VAL A 217 -5.36 -11.89 -18.30
CA VAL A 217 -4.19 -11.25 -17.68
C VAL A 217 -3.00 -11.26 -18.66
N GLU A 218 -2.71 -10.11 -19.23
CA GLU A 218 -1.59 -9.87 -20.15
C GLU A 218 -0.28 -9.55 -19.42
N VAL A 219 -0.35 -8.86 -18.27
CA VAL A 219 0.83 -8.36 -17.55
C VAL A 219 0.70 -8.51 -16.04
N ILE A 220 1.76 -9.01 -15.40
CA ILE A 220 1.88 -9.10 -13.94
C ILE A 220 3.12 -8.36 -13.43
N ALA A 221 2.90 -7.27 -12.68
CA ALA A 221 3.96 -6.55 -11.98
C ALA A 221 4.18 -7.11 -10.57
N MET A 222 5.43 -7.36 -10.20
CA MET A 222 5.80 -8.03 -8.96
C MET A 222 7.11 -7.50 -8.35
N ASP A 223 7.30 -7.73 -7.04
CA ASP A 223 8.62 -7.62 -6.38
C ASP A 223 9.65 -8.55 -7.06
N GLY A 224 10.93 -8.19 -6.93
CA GLY A 224 12.08 -9.02 -7.26
C GLY A 224 12.20 -10.33 -6.48
N PHE A 225 11.30 -10.65 -5.55
CA PHE A 225 11.25 -11.96 -4.91
C PHE A 225 11.06 -13.06 -5.96
N ALA A 226 11.92 -14.08 -5.91
CA ALA A 226 11.99 -15.09 -6.97
C ALA A 226 10.75 -16.00 -7.02
N GLY A 227 10.06 -16.20 -5.89
CA GLY A 227 8.92 -17.11 -5.81
C GLY A 227 7.72 -16.66 -6.65
N TYR A 228 7.41 -15.36 -6.69
CA TYR A 228 6.27 -14.87 -7.47
C TYR A 228 6.44 -15.09 -8.96
N LYS A 229 7.67 -15.02 -9.48
CA LYS A 229 7.92 -15.32 -10.89
C LYS A 229 7.54 -16.76 -11.22
N THR A 230 8.00 -17.73 -10.42
CA THR A 230 7.69 -19.15 -10.61
C THR A 230 6.18 -19.39 -10.60
N ALA A 231 5.47 -18.91 -9.57
CA ALA A 231 4.02 -19.07 -9.48
C ALA A 231 3.23 -18.39 -10.61
N ALA A 232 3.66 -17.20 -11.03
CA ALA A 232 3.03 -16.50 -12.14
C ALA A 232 3.20 -17.28 -13.45
N THR A 233 4.43 -17.66 -13.80
CA THR A 233 4.72 -18.41 -15.02
C THR A 233 4.13 -19.82 -15.02
N GLU A 234 3.88 -20.44 -13.86
CA GLU A 234 3.21 -21.74 -13.75
C GLU A 234 1.69 -21.67 -14.00
N VAL A 235 1.00 -20.60 -13.58
CA VAL A 235 -0.48 -20.52 -13.64
C VAL A 235 -0.99 -19.62 -14.76
N ILE A 236 -0.25 -18.58 -15.14
CA ILE A 236 -0.53 -17.66 -16.24
C ILE A 236 0.71 -17.52 -17.15
N PRO A 237 1.09 -18.58 -17.89
CA PRO A 237 2.36 -18.63 -18.64
C PRO A 237 2.47 -17.56 -19.74
N ASP A 238 1.34 -17.14 -20.31
CA ASP A 238 1.28 -16.14 -21.38
C ASP A 238 1.44 -14.69 -20.86
N ALA A 239 1.31 -14.46 -19.55
CA ALA A 239 1.38 -13.14 -18.95
C ALA A 239 2.83 -12.64 -18.83
N VAL A 240 3.10 -11.42 -19.29
CA VAL A 240 4.43 -10.81 -19.19
C VAL A 240 4.72 -10.42 -17.74
N THR A 241 5.75 -11.04 -17.15
CA THR A 241 6.21 -10.69 -15.81
C THR A 241 7.07 -9.43 -15.83
N VAL A 242 6.65 -8.36 -15.14
CA VAL A 242 7.42 -7.12 -14.97
C VAL A 242 7.99 -7.06 -13.55
N MET A 243 9.30 -6.86 -13.43
CA MET A 243 9.94 -6.59 -12.14
C MET A 243 9.86 -5.09 -11.84
N ASP A 244 9.23 -4.73 -10.73
CA ASP A 244 8.92 -3.33 -10.43
C ASP A 244 10.18 -2.43 -10.31
N PRO A 245 10.18 -1.23 -10.94
CA PRO A 245 11.33 -0.31 -10.92
C PRO A 245 11.78 0.15 -9.53
N PHE A 246 10.88 0.31 -8.56
CA PHE A 246 11.26 0.69 -7.18
C PHE A 246 12.09 -0.42 -6.54
N HIS A 247 11.74 -1.70 -6.73
CA HIS A 247 12.50 -2.83 -6.21
C HIS A 247 13.87 -2.97 -6.89
N VAL A 248 13.98 -2.70 -8.19
CA VAL A 248 15.26 -2.66 -8.91
C VAL A 248 16.17 -1.53 -8.39
N VAL A 249 15.61 -0.33 -8.20
CA VAL A 249 16.34 0.81 -7.60
C VAL A 249 16.70 0.55 -6.13
N ALA A 250 15.84 -0.13 -5.36
CA ALA A 250 16.10 -0.50 -3.97
C ALA A 250 17.24 -1.51 -3.83
N LEU A 251 17.33 -2.50 -4.74
CA LEU A 251 18.46 -3.43 -4.82
C LEU A 251 19.77 -2.69 -5.08
N ALA A 252 19.80 -1.80 -6.07
CA ALA A 252 20.98 -1.00 -6.39
C ALA A 252 21.39 -0.09 -5.21
N GLY A 253 20.43 0.60 -4.59
CA GLY A 253 20.66 1.44 -3.41
C GLY A 253 21.15 0.64 -2.19
N THR A 254 20.74 -0.62 -2.05
CA THR A 254 21.25 -1.53 -1.01
C THR A 254 22.71 -1.90 -1.26
N LYS A 255 23.12 -2.12 -2.52
CA LYS A 255 24.52 -2.38 -2.88
C LYS A 255 25.41 -1.15 -2.69
N LEU A 256 24.91 0.04 -3.05
CA LEU A 256 25.55 1.33 -2.73
C LEU A 256 25.75 1.50 -1.21
N ASP A 257 24.76 1.18 -0.39
CA ASP A 257 24.91 1.26 1.07
C ASP A 257 25.89 0.24 1.64
N LEU A 258 25.99 -0.96 1.07
CA LEU A 258 26.93 -2.01 1.50
C LEU A 258 28.38 -1.63 1.17
N ILE A 259 28.66 -1.24 -0.08
CA ILE A 259 30.02 -0.85 -0.48
C ILE A 259 30.49 0.40 0.26
N ARG A 260 29.61 1.40 0.44
CA ARG A 260 29.86 2.58 1.28
C ARG A 260 30.20 2.19 2.73
N GLN A 261 29.51 1.19 3.29
CA GLN A 261 29.80 0.68 4.64
C GLN A 261 31.11 -0.11 4.70
N ARG A 262 31.47 -0.86 3.66
CA ARG A 262 32.73 -1.61 3.57
C ARG A 262 33.93 -0.68 3.47
N ILE A 263 33.95 0.21 2.48
CA ILE A 263 35.05 1.18 2.27
C ILE A 263 35.27 2.01 3.54
N GLN A 264 34.20 2.56 4.13
CA GLN A 264 34.26 3.32 5.39
C GLN A 264 34.78 2.52 6.60
N GLN A 265 34.64 1.18 6.61
CA GLN A 265 35.26 0.32 7.63
C GLN A 265 36.72 0.03 7.33
N GLN A 266 37.10 -0.07 6.05
CA GLN A 266 38.48 -0.27 5.63
C GLN A 266 39.34 0.98 5.89
N THR A 267 38.82 2.18 5.61
CA THR A 267 39.55 3.45 5.80
C THR A 267 39.63 3.91 7.25
N LEU A 268 38.58 3.67 8.06
CA LEU A 268 38.53 4.14 9.45
C LEU A 268 38.85 3.05 10.49
N GLY A 269 39.02 1.79 10.09
CA GLY A 269 39.17 0.63 10.98
C GLY A 269 37.94 0.31 11.85
N ARG A 270 36.83 1.04 11.70
CA ARG A 270 35.63 0.94 12.55
C ARG A 270 34.34 1.17 11.76
N ARG A 271 33.20 0.82 12.38
CA ARG A 271 31.90 1.26 11.90
C ARG A 271 31.80 2.78 12.01
N GLY A 272 31.29 3.43 10.95
CA GLY A 272 31.19 4.89 10.90
C GLY A 272 29.93 5.49 11.52
N HIS A 273 30.07 6.73 11.96
CA HIS A 273 29.15 7.53 12.75
C HIS A 273 29.07 8.98 12.25
N THR A 274 28.27 9.81 12.93
CA THR A 274 28.18 11.26 12.65
C THR A 274 29.56 11.90 12.69
N GLY A 275 29.91 12.68 11.67
CA GLY A 275 31.26 13.23 11.46
C GLY A 275 32.00 12.58 10.30
N ASP A 276 31.90 11.25 10.12
CA ASP A 276 32.66 10.56 9.08
C ASP A 276 32.16 10.92 7.66
N PRO A 277 33.04 11.14 6.67
CA PRO A 277 32.66 11.63 5.33
C PRO A 277 31.59 10.76 4.64
N LEU A 278 31.86 9.46 4.47
CA LEU A 278 30.94 8.50 3.85
C LEU A 278 29.66 8.28 4.67
N TYR A 279 29.65 8.55 5.97
CA TYR A 279 28.43 8.51 6.77
C TYR A 279 27.61 9.79 6.57
N GLY A 280 28.27 10.94 6.48
CA GLY A 280 27.65 12.25 6.22
C GLY A 280 26.84 12.27 4.93
N ILE A 281 27.40 11.75 3.83
CA ILE A 281 26.73 11.75 2.51
C ILE A 281 25.67 10.66 2.32
N ARG A 282 25.49 9.72 3.27
CA ARG A 282 24.65 8.50 3.09
C ARG A 282 23.22 8.73 2.59
N ARG A 283 22.61 9.88 2.93
CA ARG A 283 21.28 10.27 2.42
C ARG A 283 21.37 10.92 1.05
N ILE A 284 22.34 11.80 0.86
CA ILE A 284 22.58 12.57 -0.37
C ILE A 284 22.90 11.63 -1.54
N ALA A 285 23.74 10.62 -1.30
CA ALA A 285 24.08 9.59 -2.30
C ALA A 285 22.87 8.79 -2.80
N ARG A 286 21.77 8.72 -2.03
CA ARG A 286 20.51 8.05 -2.43
C ARG A 286 19.48 8.99 -3.06
N THR A 287 19.74 10.30 -3.07
CA THR A 287 18.90 11.28 -3.76
C THR A 287 19.16 11.21 -5.27
N ARG A 288 18.14 11.46 -6.09
CA ARG A 288 18.29 11.56 -7.55
C ARG A 288 19.14 12.77 -7.90
N LEU A 289 20.05 12.65 -8.87
CA LEU A 289 20.96 13.73 -9.27
C LEU A 289 20.23 15.08 -9.53
N GLN A 290 19.13 15.06 -10.27
CA GLN A 290 18.30 16.24 -10.57
C GLN A 290 17.58 16.87 -9.36
N LEU A 291 17.57 16.19 -8.20
CA LEU A 291 16.95 16.68 -6.96
C LEU A 291 17.99 17.13 -5.92
N LEU A 292 19.28 17.10 -6.26
CA LEU A 292 20.34 17.64 -5.42
C LEU A 292 20.41 19.15 -5.58
N SER A 293 20.50 19.89 -4.48
CA SER A 293 20.91 21.30 -4.55
C SER A 293 22.40 21.39 -4.90
N PRO A 294 22.90 22.52 -5.46
CA PRO A 294 24.31 22.68 -5.78
C PRO A 294 25.23 22.37 -4.59
N ARG A 295 24.90 22.89 -3.40
CA ARG A 295 25.62 22.60 -2.13
C ARG A 295 25.64 21.11 -1.76
N GLN A 296 24.57 20.38 -2.06
CA GLN A 296 24.51 18.93 -1.81
C GLN A 296 25.33 18.15 -2.85
N TYR A 297 25.34 18.60 -4.11
CA TYR A 297 26.14 18.01 -5.17
C TYR A 297 27.63 18.20 -4.91
N THR A 298 28.08 19.43 -4.63
CA THR A 298 29.47 19.75 -4.26
C THR A 298 29.95 18.88 -3.08
N ARG A 299 29.19 18.86 -1.98
CA ARG A 299 29.52 18.02 -0.81
C ARG A 299 29.56 16.51 -1.13
N LEU A 300 28.73 16.06 -2.08
CA LEU A 300 28.72 14.66 -2.50
C LEU A 300 29.96 14.33 -3.33
N THR A 301 30.33 15.19 -4.29
CA THR A 301 31.51 14.99 -5.14
C THR A 301 32.79 15.13 -4.36
N GLU A 302 32.96 16.17 -3.52
CA GLU A 302 34.11 16.33 -2.61
C GLU A 302 34.42 15.06 -1.81
N VAL A 303 33.39 14.39 -1.29
CA VAL A 303 33.56 13.15 -0.53
C VAL A 303 33.81 11.96 -1.45
N LEU A 304 33.14 11.85 -2.59
CA LEU A 304 33.31 10.71 -3.52
C LEU A 304 34.60 10.76 -4.34
N ASP A 305 35.23 11.92 -4.43
CA ASP A 305 36.43 12.18 -5.23
C ASP A 305 37.74 12.01 -4.43
N GLY A 306 37.65 11.77 -3.11
CA GLY A 306 38.80 11.38 -2.29
C GLY A 306 39.31 9.98 -2.65
N ASP A 307 40.63 9.79 -2.54
CA ASP A 307 41.37 8.65 -3.10
C ASP A 307 40.79 7.27 -2.75
N ASP A 308 40.44 7.03 -1.48
CA ASP A 308 39.87 5.76 -1.01
C ASP A 308 38.42 5.50 -1.46
N HIS A 309 37.72 6.51 -2.00
CA HIS A 309 36.27 6.48 -2.19
C HIS A 309 35.81 6.15 -3.62
N LEU A 310 36.75 5.93 -4.56
CA LEU A 310 36.47 5.61 -5.96
C LEU A 310 35.46 4.47 -6.13
N ALA A 311 35.57 3.39 -5.34
CA ALA A 311 34.63 2.27 -5.39
C ALA A 311 33.19 2.67 -5.04
N VAL A 312 33.02 3.61 -4.10
CA VAL A 312 31.71 4.19 -3.74
C VAL A 312 31.21 5.13 -4.85
N LYS A 313 32.09 5.92 -5.47
CA LYS A 313 31.78 6.79 -6.61
C LYS A 313 31.24 5.99 -7.80
N VAL A 314 31.90 4.88 -8.16
CA VAL A 314 31.45 3.97 -9.23
C VAL A 314 30.07 3.37 -8.89
N ALA A 315 29.88 2.90 -7.67
CA ALA A 315 28.59 2.36 -7.23
C ALA A 315 27.46 3.41 -7.26
N TRP A 316 27.76 4.66 -6.89
CA TRP A 316 26.82 5.77 -6.96
C TRP A 316 26.45 6.11 -8.41
N LEU A 317 27.43 6.17 -9.32
CA LEU A 317 27.17 6.39 -10.75
C LEU A 317 26.29 5.29 -11.35
N ILE A 318 26.50 4.03 -10.99
CA ILE A 318 25.64 2.91 -11.43
C ILE A 318 24.21 3.06 -10.89
N TYR A 319 24.06 3.42 -9.61
CA TYR A 319 22.76 3.69 -8.99
C TYR A 319 22.01 4.84 -9.69
N GLN A 320 22.69 5.95 -10.01
CA GLN A 320 22.09 7.06 -10.74
C GLN A 320 21.74 6.67 -12.20
N LYS A 321 22.57 5.86 -12.88
CA LYS A 321 22.27 5.35 -14.24
C LYS A 321 21.02 4.46 -14.28
N ILE A 322 20.77 3.64 -13.26
CA ILE A 322 19.53 2.84 -13.12
C ILE A 322 18.31 3.77 -12.98
N ILE A 323 18.41 4.80 -12.14
CA ILE A 323 17.34 5.80 -11.97
C ILE A 323 17.09 6.56 -13.27
N ALA A 324 18.15 7.02 -13.94
CA ALA A 324 18.06 7.79 -15.17
C ALA A 324 17.40 6.98 -16.29
N ALA A 325 17.76 5.70 -16.46
CA ALA A 325 17.14 4.84 -17.44
C ALA A 325 15.61 4.71 -17.25
N TYR A 326 15.14 4.49 -16.02
CA TYR A 326 13.69 4.43 -15.72
C TYR A 326 12.97 5.78 -15.82
N ALA A 327 13.68 6.87 -15.51
CA ALA A 327 13.16 8.23 -15.59
C ALA A 327 13.19 8.82 -17.01
N ASP A 328 13.80 8.11 -17.98
CA ASP A 328 13.91 8.58 -19.36
C ASP A 328 12.53 8.73 -20.01
N PRO A 329 12.18 9.93 -20.53
CA PRO A 329 10.93 10.13 -21.27
C PRO A 329 10.84 9.27 -22.53
N ASN A 330 11.98 8.99 -23.18
CA ASN A 330 12.04 8.11 -24.35
C ASN A 330 12.34 6.68 -23.91
N ARG A 331 11.31 5.84 -24.00
CA ARG A 331 11.33 4.47 -23.47
C ARG A 331 12.26 3.53 -24.22
N ARG A 332 12.43 3.74 -25.54
CA ARG A 332 13.44 3.03 -26.34
C ARG A 332 14.85 3.42 -25.90
N HIS A 333 15.08 4.70 -25.58
CA HIS A 333 16.36 5.17 -25.04
C HIS A 333 16.64 4.61 -23.64
N GLY A 334 15.67 4.72 -22.71
CA GLY A 334 15.76 4.14 -21.37
C GLY A 334 16.02 2.62 -21.39
N LYS A 335 15.30 1.86 -22.23
CA LYS A 335 15.52 0.42 -22.44
C LYS A 335 16.94 0.13 -22.94
N LYS A 336 17.43 0.91 -23.92
CA LYS A 336 18.79 0.79 -24.46
C LYS A 336 19.86 1.12 -23.42
N ALA A 337 19.64 2.15 -22.59
CA ALA A 337 20.53 2.53 -21.49
C ALA A 337 20.59 1.44 -20.40
N MET A 338 19.44 0.93 -19.96
CA MET A 338 19.36 -0.18 -18.98
C MET A 338 20.02 -1.44 -19.53
N THR A 339 19.74 -1.79 -20.79
CA THR A 339 20.33 -2.95 -21.49
C THR A 339 21.85 -2.90 -21.48
N ARG A 340 22.43 -1.78 -21.94
CA ARG A 340 23.88 -1.53 -21.96
C ARG A 340 24.49 -1.58 -20.56
N LEU A 341 23.79 -1.07 -19.55
CA LEU A 341 24.27 -1.09 -18.16
C LEU A 341 24.33 -2.52 -17.61
N ILE A 342 23.29 -3.32 -17.83
CA ILE A 342 23.26 -4.73 -17.41
C ILE A 342 24.37 -5.53 -18.11
N GLU A 343 24.56 -5.33 -19.42
CA GLU A 343 25.65 -5.95 -20.18
C GLU A 343 27.03 -5.52 -19.69
N SER A 344 27.22 -4.24 -19.43
CA SER A 344 28.50 -3.73 -18.94
C SER A 344 28.91 -4.36 -17.62
N ILE A 345 27.98 -4.48 -16.65
CA ILE A 345 28.27 -5.11 -15.36
C ILE A 345 28.39 -6.64 -15.50
N ARG A 346 27.64 -7.26 -16.43
CA ARG A 346 27.72 -8.71 -16.70
C ARG A 346 29.07 -9.13 -17.30
N ARG A 347 29.67 -8.33 -18.17
CA ARG A 347 30.99 -8.60 -18.77
C ARG A 347 32.11 -8.63 -17.72
N GLY A 348 31.95 -7.86 -16.65
CA GLY A 348 32.86 -7.84 -15.52
C GLY A 348 32.86 -6.48 -14.81
N VAL A 349 33.42 -6.47 -13.61
CA VAL A 349 33.78 -5.25 -12.89
C VAL A 349 35.18 -5.44 -12.29
N PRO A 350 35.98 -4.38 -12.14
CA PRO A 350 37.24 -4.42 -11.40
C PRO A 350 37.12 -5.06 -10.01
N ALA A 351 38.24 -5.60 -9.51
CA ALA A 351 38.36 -6.03 -8.12
C ALA A 351 38.04 -4.88 -7.15
N GLY A 352 37.47 -5.19 -5.98
CA GLY A 352 36.98 -4.18 -5.04
C GLY A 352 35.56 -3.66 -5.33
N LEU A 353 34.84 -4.21 -6.32
CA LEU A 353 33.44 -3.90 -6.64
C LEU A 353 32.50 -5.10 -6.46
N GLU A 354 32.74 -5.93 -5.44
CA GLU A 354 32.05 -7.19 -5.19
C GLU A 354 30.52 -7.02 -5.04
N GLU A 355 30.07 -5.92 -4.43
CA GLU A 355 28.66 -5.57 -4.30
C GLU A 355 27.99 -5.30 -5.65
N ILE A 356 28.73 -4.72 -6.60
CA ILE A 356 28.27 -4.44 -7.97
C ILE A 356 28.29 -5.70 -8.82
N ALA A 357 29.29 -6.57 -8.67
CA ALA A 357 29.27 -7.92 -9.27
C ALA A 357 28.03 -8.72 -8.81
N GLN A 358 27.66 -8.63 -7.52
CA GLN A 358 26.43 -9.23 -7.01
C GLN A 358 25.16 -8.58 -7.59
N LEU A 359 25.16 -7.26 -7.80
CA LEU A 359 24.07 -6.55 -8.49
C LEU A 359 23.92 -7.07 -9.93
N GLY A 360 25.01 -7.10 -10.70
CA GLY A 360 25.04 -7.54 -12.09
C GLY A 360 24.51 -8.95 -12.30
N ARG A 361 24.88 -9.90 -11.42
CA ARG A 361 24.30 -11.25 -11.42
C ARG A 361 22.77 -11.25 -11.24
N THR A 362 22.27 -10.37 -10.37
CA THR A 362 20.83 -10.26 -10.08
C THR A 362 20.08 -9.63 -11.27
N LEU A 363 20.60 -8.50 -11.79
CA LEU A 363 20.03 -7.81 -12.95
C LEU A 363 20.07 -8.68 -14.22
N SER A 364 21.14 -9.44 -14.44
CA SER A 364 21.26 -10.36 -15.59
C SER A 364 20.22 -11.47 -15.52
N ARG A 365 20.02 -12.08 -14.34
CA ARG A 365 19.04 -13.16 -14.13
C ARG A 365 17.58 -12.69 -14.27
N ARG A 366 17.28 -11.43 -13.93
CA ARG A 366 15.94 -10.82 -14.06
C ARG A 366 15.84 -9.89 -15.28
N ARG A 367 16.74 -9.99 -16.27
CA ARG A 367 16.88 -9.03 -17.38
C ARG A 367 15.58 -8.85 -18.17
N ALA A 368 14.90 -9.94 -18.53
CA ALA A 368 13.65 -9.86 -19.29
C ALA A 368 12.62 -9.00 -18.54
N ASP A 369 12.37 -9.35 -17.28
CA ASP A 369 11.38 -8.73 -16.40
C ASP A 369 11.69 -7.26 -16.09
N ILE A 370 12.98 -6.92 -16.00
CA ILE A 370 13.47 -5.54 -15.83
C ILE A 370 13.24 -4.71 -17.10
N LEU A 371 13.46 -5.31 -18.28
CA LEU A 371 13.32 -4.63 -19.55
C LEU A 371 11.86 -4.53 -20.02
N ALA A 372 11.00 -5.47 -19.62
CA ALA A 372 9.57 -5.49 -19.92
C ALA A 372 8.84 -4.22 -19.42
N PHE A 373 9.32 -3.58 -18.34
CA PHE A 373 8.80 -2.28 -17.90
C PHE A 373 8.80 -1.23 -19.02
N PHE A 374 9.82 -1.22 -19.89
CA PHE A 374 9.95 -0.21 -20.95
C PHE A 374 9.03 -0.46 -22.15
N ASP A 375 8.44 -1.65 -22.23
CA ASP A 375 7.47 -2.01 -23.26
C ASP A 375 6.04 -1.84 -22.70
N HIS A 376 5.76 -2.40 -21.53
CA HIS A 376 4.41 -2.46 -20.94
C HIS A 376 4.08 -1.35 -19.94
N HIS A 377 5.04 -0.56 -19.47
CA HIS A 377 4.81 0.60 -18.58
C HIS A 377 4.18 0.34 -17.20
N VAL A 378 3.88 -0.91 -16.88
CA VAL A 378 3.28 -1.31 -15.59
C VAL A 378 4.30 -1.17 -14.46
N SER A 379 3.88 -0.54 -13.36
CA SER A 379 4.62 -0.55 -12.10
C SER A 379 3.70 -0.89 -10.94
N ASN A 380 4.25 -1.49 -9.89
CA ASN A 380 3.58 -1.82 -8.64
C ASN A 380 3.51 -0.59 -7.69
N GLY A 381 3.91 0.60 -8.15
CA GLY A 381 3.83 1.85 -7.38
C GLY A 381 2.43 2.17 -6.80
N PRO A 382 1.31 1.89 -7.51
CA PRO A 382 -0.04 2.02 -6.94
C PRO A 382 -0.29 1.04 -5.79
N THR A 383 0.33 -0.14 -5.81
CA THR A 383 0.24 -1.14 -4.73
C THR A 383 0.91 -0.66 -3.46
N GLU A 384 2.10 -0.06 -3.54
CA GLU A 384 2.73 0.57 -2.36
C GLU A 384 1.88 1.73 -1.81
N ALA A 385 1.20 2.47 -2.71
CA ALA A 385 0.23 3.49 -2.29
C ALA A 385 -1.05 2.90 -1.66
N ILE A 386 -1.33 1.60 -1.81
CA ILE A 386 -2.39 0.85 -1.10
C ILE A 386 -1.83 0.27 0.21
N ASN A 387 -0.64 -0.35 0.21
CA ASN A 387 0.09 -0.81 1.40
C ASN A 387 0.16 0.29 2.47
N GLY A 388 0.68 1.46 2.12
CA GLY A 388 0.83 2.58 3.06
C GLY A 388 -0.51 3.12 3.60
N ARG A 389 -1.64 2.82 2.95
CA ARG A 389 -2.99 3.11 3.49
C ARG A 389 -3.43 2.05 4.48
N LEU A 390 -3.12 0.78 4.22
CA LEU A 390 -3.35 -0.33 5.14
C LEU A 390 -2.48 -0.16 6.40
N GLU A 391 -1.20 0.23 6.28
CA GLU A 391 -0.31 0.52 7.42
C GLU A 391 -0.89 1.58 8.37
N VAL A 392 -1.36 2.71 7.83
CA VAL A 392 -1.94 3.81 8.63
C VAL A 392 -3.26 3.38 9.31
N GLY A 393 -4.02 2.48 8.69
CA GLY A 393 -5.21 1.89 9.30
C GLY A 393 -4.92 0.82 10.35
N ALA A 394 -3.75 0.15 10.29
CA ALA A 394 -3.57 -1.17 10.89
C ALA A 394 -2.48 -1.33 11.99
N ALA A 395 -2.82 -0.97 13.23
CA ALA A 395 -2.24 -1.59 14.44
C ALA A 395 -3.14 -2.74 14.95
N TYR A 396 -2.84 -4.02 14.61
CA TYR A 396 -3.79 -5.18 14.57
C TYR A 396 -3.42 -6.44 15.41
N PRO A 397 -4.30 -7.45 15.65
CA PRO A 397 -4.52 -8.07 16.96
C PRO A 397 -3.97 -9.51 17.16
N PRO A 398 -4.11 -10.09 18.37
CA PRO A 398 -3.67 -11.45 18.68
C PRO A 398 -4.36 -12.62 17.97
N ASP A 399 -5.51 -12.41 17.33
CA ASP A 399 -6.44 -13.52 17.04
C ASP A 399 -6.08 -14.28 15.75
N TRP A 400 -5.24 -13.66 14.90
CA TRP A 400 -4.54 -14.32 13.78
C TRP A 400 -3.52 -15.38 14.24
N ARG A 401 -3.23 -15.52 15.54
CA ARG A 401 -2.24 -16.50 16.06
C ARG A 401 -2.72 -17.97 16.08
N ARG A 402 -3.92 -18.31 15.59
CA ARG A 402 -4.57 -19.61 15.93
C ARG A 402 -5.40 -20.37 14.86
N SER A 403 -5.42 -19.99 13.58
CA SER A 403 -6.28 -20.70 12.60
C SER A 403 -5.60 -20.99 11.26
N PRO A 404 -5.26 -22.26 10.95
CA PRO A 404 -4.75 -22.68 9.63
C PRO A 404 -5.79 -22.65 8.49
N ASN A 405 -7.05 -22.32 8.78
CA ASN A 405 -8.18 -22.61 7.89
C ASN A 405 -9.17 -21.44 7.75
N SER A 406 -8.63 -20.25 7.45
CA SER A 406 -9.42 -19.05 7.10
C SER A 406 -10.28 -19.29 5.85
N ALA A 407 -9.72 -19.87 4.79
CA ALA A 407 -10.43 -20.17 3.54
C ALA A 407 -11.54 -21.24 3.66
N ALA A 408 -11.34 -22.29 4.48
CA ALA A 408 -12.32 -23.39 4.60
C ALA A 408 -13.64 -22.94 5.26
N ARG A 409 -13.59 -21.99 6.19
CA ARG A 409 -14.81 -21.44 6.84
C ARG A 409 -15.67 -20.57 5.92
N TYR A 410 -15.15 -20.13 4.77
CA TYR A 410 -15.96 -19.41 3.79
C TYR A 410 -16.90 -20.30 2.97
N ARG A 411 -16.53 -21.57 2.69
CA ARG A 411 -17.40 -22.49 1.93
C ARG A 411 -18.56 -23.05 2.76
N ALA A 412 -18.39 -23.19 4.08
CA ALA A 412 -19.39 -23.77 4.97
C ALA A 412 -20.44 -22.78 5.52
N ALA A 413 -20.41 -21.51 5.09
CA ALA A 413 -21.28 -20.44 5.61
C ALA A 413 -22.40 -20.00 4.65
N ALA A 414 -22.60 -20.72 3.54
CA ALA A 414 -23.80 -20.57 2.71
C ALA A 414 -24.99 -21.28 3.38
N PRO A 415 -26.13 -20.60 3.64
CA PRO A 415 -27.36 -21.28 4.00
C PRO A 415 -27.82 -22.14 2.81
N THR A 416 -28.03 -23.43 3.04
CA THR A 416 -28.76 -24.29 2.11
C THR A 416 -30.17 -23.76 1.88
N SER A 417 -30.58 -23.71 0.61
CA SER A 417 -31.92 -23.38 0.10
C SER A 417 -32.54 -22.03 0.47
N TRP A 418 -32.88 -21.23 -0.55
CA TRP A 418 -34.00 -20.29 -0.53
C TRP A 418 -34.85 -20.51 -1.79
N PRO A 419 -36.19 -20.41 -1.72
CA PRO A 419 -37.07 -20.82 -2.81
C PRO A 419 -37.12 -19.80 -3.95
N SER A 420 -37.34 -20.30 -5.16
CA SER A 420 -37.54 -19.53 -6.38
C SER A 420 -38.80 -18.67 -6.31
N SER A 421 -38.69 -17.36 -6.54
CA SER A 421 -39.85 -16.52 -6.89
C SER A 421 -39.47 -15.36 -7.81
N THR A 422 -39.74 -15.59 -9.09
CA THR A 422 -40.29 -14.66 -10.08
C THR A 422 -39.63 -13.28 -10.28
N THR A 423 -39.05 -13.13 -11.47
CA THR A 423 -38.59 -11.89 -12.10
C THR A 423 -39.67 -10.80 -12.16
N THR A 424 -39.31 -9.56 -11.80
CA THR A 424 -39.99 -8.35 -12.28
C THR A 424 -38.92 -7.29 -12.59
N SER A 425 -38.95 -6.75 -13.80
CA SER A 425 -37.93 -5.82 -14.32
C SER A 425 -37.95 -4.45 -13.61
N PRO A 426 -36.81 -3.77 -13.44
CA PRO A 426 -36.77 -2.43 -12.85
C PRO A 426 -37.15 -1.35 -13.86
N THR A 427 -38.05 -0.44 -13.48
CA THR A 427 -38.32 0.82 -14.16
C THR A 427 -37.43 1.95 -13.63
N ASP A 428 -37.06 2.89 -14.50
CA ASP A 428 -36.12 3.98 -14.18
C ASP A 428 -36.64 4.99 -13.15
N PRO A 429 -35.76 5.59 -12.31
CA PRO A 429 -36.12 6.68 -11.41
C PRO A 429 -36.10 8.06 -12.11
N PRO A 430 -37.01 8.99 -11.77
CA PRO A 430 -37.08 10.31 -12.41
C PRO A 430 -36.02 11.29 -11.90
N ARG A 431 -35.58 12.21 -12.77
CA ARG A 431 -34.68 13.33 -12.42
C ARG A 431 -35.42 14.44 -11.65
N PRO A 432 -34.80 15.08 -10.63
CA PRO A 432 -35.38 16.23 -9.95
C PRO A 432 -35.17 17.55 -10.72
N SER A 433 -36.14 18.45 -10.63
CA SER A 433 -36.19 19.74 -11.35
C SER A 433 -35.56 20.92 -10.59
N THR A 434 -35.11 21.92 -11.35
CA THR A 434 -34.42 23.11 -10.85
C THR A 434 -35.39 24.25 -10.48
N ALA A 435 -35.89 24.29 -9.25
CA ALA A 435 -36.65 25.45 -8.74
C ALA A 435 -36.72 25.53 -7.19
N ALA A 436 -35.69 26.04 -6.51
CA ALA A 436 -35.76 26.40 -5.07
C ALA A 436 -34.61 27.30 -4.57
N TRP A 437 -34.19 28.35 -5.31
CA TRP A 437 -33.18 29.32 -4.86
C TRP A 437 -33.62 30.75 -5.12
N LYS A 438 -34.37 31.36 -4.18
CA LYS A 438 -34.60 32.82 -4.06
C LYS A 438 -35.44 33.16 -2.81
N SER A 439 -34.78 33.52 -1.70
CA SER A 439 -35.25 34.51 -0.70
C SER A 439 -34.28 34.61 0.50
N ALA A 440 -34.45 35.65 1.33
CA ALA A 440 -33.71 35.95 2.57
C ALA A 440 -32.26 36.52 2.45
N ARG A 441 -32.16 37.80 2.04
CA ARG A 441 -31.13 38.75 2.53
C ARG A 441 -31.76 39.67 3.59
N ARG A 442 -30.91 40.25 4.47
CA ARG A 442 -31.20 41.20 5.59
C ARG A 442 -31.77 40.52 6.85
N THR A 443 -31.41 40.87 8.09
CA THR A 443 -30.40 41.84 8.61
C THR A 443 -30.14 41.60 10.11
N ARG A 444 -28.88 41.76 10.59
CA ARG A 444 -28.47 42.73 11.66
C ARG A 444 -26.96 42.69 11.92
N ARG A 445 -26.38 43.85 12.28
CA ARG A 445 -24.98 44.07 12.69
C ARG A 445 -24.91 44.36 14.19
N ILE A 446 -24.02 43.67 14.92
CA ILE A 446 -23.14 44.11 16.04
C ILE A 446 -21.99 43.05 16.08
N GLY A 447 -20.71 43.29 16.38
CA GLY A 447 -19.90 44.51 16.53
C GLY A 447 -18.59 44.20 17.30
N GLY A 448 -17.48 44.88 17.01
CA GLY A 448 -16.26 44.86 17.85
C GLY A 448 -15.04 44.04 17.39
N ASP A 449 -14.14 44.69 16.64
CA ASP A 449 -12.66 44.62 16.60
C ASP A 449 -11.84 43.39 17.05
N ARG A 450 -11.10 42.79 16.11
CA ARG A 450 -9.63 42.98 15.92
C ARG A 450 -9.10 42.19 14.71
N PRO A 451 -8.05 42.67 13.99
CA PRO A 451 -7.60 42.04 12.75
C PRO A 451 -6.59 40.90 12.97
N THR A 452 -6.88 39.71 12.44
CA THR A 452 -5.90 38.63 12.23
C THR A 452 -5.43 38.58 10.78
N ARG A 453 -4.15 38.24 10.57
CA ARG A 453 -3.47 38.24 9.26
C ARG A 453 -4.19 37.36 8.22
N PRO A 454 -4.15 37.71 6.91
CA PRO A 454 -4.70 36.86 5.87
C PRO A 454 -3.97 35.52 5.80
N HIS A 455 -4.75 34.43 5.73
CA HIS A 455 -4.22 33.09 5.53
C HIS A 455 -3.58 32.94 4.13
N ALA A 456 -2.47 32.21 4.07
CA ALA A 456 -1.77 31.94 2.82
C ALA A 456 -2.65 31.14 1.84
N ILE A 457 -2.58 31.53 0.56
CA ILE A 457 -3.23 30.85 -0.56
C ILE A 457 -2.76 29.38 -0.59
N ALA A 458 -3.72 28.46 -0.69
CA ALA A 458 -3.42 27.03 -0.80
C ALA A 458 -2.66 26.74 -2.12
N PRO A 459 -1.50 26.05 -2.09
CA PRO A 459 -0.79 25.72 -3.32
C PRO A 459 -1.56 24.68 -4.15
N PRO A 460 -1.42 24.71 -5.49
CA PRO A 460 -2.16 23.81 -6.38
C PRO A 460 -1.81 22.32 -6.14
N ARG A 461 -2.76 21.45 -6.52
CA ARG A 461 -2.68 20.00 -6.32
C ARG A 461 -1.43 19.42 -6.96
N ARG A 462 -0.66 18.63 -6.20
CA ARG A 462 0.54 17.94 -6.71
C ARG A 462 0.17 16.74 -7.59
N HIS A 463 0.80 16.61 -8.75
CA HIS A 463 0.67 15.45 -9.63
C HIS A 463 1.13 14.14 -8.96
N PRO A 464 0.40 13.03 -9.09
CA PRO A 464 0.79 11.72 -8.57
C PRO A 464 1.76 11.01 -9.53
N GLY A 465 3.04 11.39 -9.52
CA GLY A 465 4.08 10.74 -10.33
C GLY A 465 5.50 10.72 -9.73
N LEU A 466 5.66 11.25 -8.52
CA LEU A 466 6.99 11.46 -7.92
C LEU A 466 7.32 10.39 -6.87
N LEU A 467 8.05 9.37 -7.31
CA LEU A 467 8.68 8.34 -6.46
C LEU A 467 9.48 8.99 -5.31
N ARG A 468 9.01 8.78 -4.08
CA ARG A 468 9.69 9.26 -2.86
C ARG A 468 10.94 8.40 -2.54
N PRO A 469 11.96 8.95 -1.85
CA PRO A 469 13.11 8.17 -1.43
C PRO A 469 12.73 7.12 -0.37
N PRO A 470 13.33 5.92 -0.40
CA PRO A 470 12.88 4.78 0.40
C PRO A 470 13.20 4.90 1.90
N ARG A 471 12.23 4.52 2.73
CA ARG A 471 12.45 4.09 4.13
C ARG A 471 12.36 2.57 4.19
N LEU A 472 13.49 1.87 4.09
CA LEU A 472 13.52 0.40 4.17
C LEU A 472 13.83 -0.09 5.58
N GLN A 473 12.99 -1.00 6.07
CA GLN A 473 13.30 -1.83 7.24
C GLN A 473 14.37 -2.89 6.89
N ARG A 474 15.10 -3.38 7.89
CA ARG A 474 16.17 -4.38 7.71
C ARG A 474 15.63 -5.72 7.22
N THR A 475 16.11 -6.18 6.05
CA THR A 475 16.02 -7.60 5.67
C THR A 475 17.00 -8.42 6.49
N HIS A 476 16.49 -9.31 7.36
CA HIS A 476 17.34 -10.27 8.08
C HIS A 476 17.56 -11.52 7.22
N ARG A 477 18.83 -11.93 7.07
CA ARG A 477 19.18 -13.25 6.51
C ARG A 477 18.69 -14.34 7.47
N GLY A 478 17.98 -15.32 6.93
CA GLY A 478 17.49 -16.48 7.67
C GLY A 478 17.40 -17.70 6.76
N HIS A 479 18.56 -18.28 6.41
CA HIS A 479 18.60 -19.65 5.91
C HIS A 479 18.58 -20.58 7.13
N GLN A 480 17.51 -21.35 7.31
CA GLN A 480 17.47 -22.47 8.26
C GLN A 480 17.48 -23.77 7.47
N ARG A 481 18.30 -24.73 7.91
CA ARG A 481 18.33 -26.10 7.38
C ARG A 481 17.10 -26.87 7.87
N PRO A 482 16.62 -27.88 7.13
CA PRO A 482 15.64 -28.83 7.66
C PRO A 482 16.22 -29.57 8.88
N PRO A 483 15.37 -29.94 9.87
CA PRO A 483 15.82 -30.68 11.05
C PRO A 483 16.26 -32.11 10.66
N GLY A 484 17.38 -32.58 11.23
CA GLY A 484 17.89 -33.95 11.05
C GLY A 484 19.31 -34.07 10.47
N SER A 485 19.94 -33.00 10.00
CA SER A 485 21.32 -33.07 9.47
C SER A 485 22.39 -33.09 10.57
N ILE A 486 23.22 -34.13 10.60
CA ILE A 486 24.37 -34.28 11.51
C ILE A 486 25.38 -33.13 11.30
N ALA A 487 25.93 -32.60 12.40
CA ALA A 487 26.90 -31.51 12.36
C ALA A 487 28.32 -32.03 12.10
N PRO A 488 29.06 -31.52 11.08
CA PRO A 488 30.48 -31.80 10.95
C PRO A 488 31.26 -31.09 12.05
N GLN A 489 32.22 -31.78 12.66
CA GLN A 489 33.11 -31.19 13.67
C GLN A 489 33.92 -30.04 13.06
N ARG A 490 34.10 -28.96 13.83
CA ARG A 490 34.97 -27.84 13.43
C ARG A 490 36.44 -28.24 13.64
N PRO A 491 37.32 -28.15 12.64
CA PRO A 491 38.76 -28.14 12.90
C PRO A 491 39.13 -26.91 13.74
N ARG A 492 40.04 -27.08 14.71
CA ARG A 492 40.61 -25.97 15.50
C ARG A 492 41.44 -25.08 14.59
N ILE A 493 41.28 -23.76 14.71
CA ILE A 493 42.12 -22.76 14.04
C ILE A 493 43.42 -22.62 14.87
N PRO A 494 44.62 -22.82 14.29
CA PRO A 494 45.88 -22.50 14.96
C PRO A 494 46.01 -20.99 15.20
N GLN A 495 46.67 -20.58 16.28
CA GLN A 495 46.98 -19.16 16.49
C GLN A 495 47.99 -18.67 15.44
N PRO A 496 47.87 -17.45 14.92
CA PRO A 496 48.84 -16.90 13.97
C PRO A 496 50.16 -16.56 14.68
N HIS A 497 51.27 -17.01 14.09
CA HIS A 497 52.62 -16.56 14.49
C HIS A 497 52.82 -15.06 14.20
N PRO A 498 53.65 -14.36 14.99
CA PRO A 498 53.97 -12.95 14.74
C PRO A 498 54.86 -12.81 13.49
N LEU A 499 54.48 -11.94 12.56
CA LEU A 499 55.33 -11.53 11.44
C LEU A 499 56.24 -10.35 11.86
N PRO A 500 57.54 -10.37 11.52
CA PRO A 500 58.50 -9.37 11.96
C PRO A 500 58.63 -8.16 11.03
N LEU A 501 59.21 -7.08 11.58
CA LEU A 501 59.74 -5.87 10.95
C LEU A 501 58.76 -4.81 10.43
N ALA A 502 58.99 -3.57 10.86
CA ALA A 502 58.31 -2.37 10.41
C ALA A 502 59.03 -1.76 9.18
N LEU A 503 58.27 -1.13 8.29
CA LEU A 503 58.82 -0.41 7.13
C LEU A 503 59.57 0.86 7.57
N THR A 504 60.78 1.04 7.07
CA THR A 504 61.67 2.16 7.40
C THR A 504 61.35 3.43 6.60
N THR A 505 61.85 4.56 7.10
CA THR A 505 61.51 5.93 6.67
C THR A 505 61.79 6.26 5.19
N THR A 506 62.59 5.45 4.49
CA THR A 506 63.07 5.68 3.12
C THR A 506 62.05 5.39 2.00
N GLN A 507 60.86 4.87 2.31
CA GLN A 507 59.78 4.65 1.31
C GLN A 507 58.75 5.80 1.23
N ARG A 508 59.07 7.00 1.75
CA ARG A 508 58.15 8.18 1.78
C ARG A 508 58.50 9.33 0.82
N SER A 509 59.32 9.12 -0.19
CA SER A 509 59.74 10.16 -1.14
C SER A 509 58.96 10.14 -2.47
N THR A 510 58.24 11.23 -2.75
CA THR A 510 57.62 11.52 -4.06
C THR A 510 58.62 12.15 -5.04
N PRO A 511 58.63 11.76 -6.33
CA PRO A 511 59.34 12.49 -7.38
C PRO A 511 58.56 13.75 -7.84
N PRO A 512 59.23 14.73 -8.48
CA PRO A 512 58.66 16.05 -8.74
C PRO A 512 57.72 16.13 -9.96
N THR A 513 56.89 17.18 -9.97
CA THR A 513 55.85 17.48 -10.97
C THR A 513 56.42 18.00 -12.30
N CYS A 514 55.98 17.43 -13.43
CA CYS A 514 56.07 18.06 -14.75
C CYS A 514 54.75 18.78 -15.08
N GLN A 515 54.83 20.04 -15.50
CA GLN A 515 53.71 20.79 -16.06
C GLN A 515 53.53 20.43 -17.54
N CYS A 516 52.33 20.03 -17.94
CA CYS A 516 51.85 20.16 -19.32
C CYS A 516 50.39 20.62 -19.30
N THR A 517 50.14 21.75 -19.94
CA THR A 517 48.81 22.32 -20.16
C THR A 517 48.04 21.55 -21.22
N LEU A 518 46.76 21.29 -20.98
CA LEU A 518 45.81 20.85 -22.00
C LEU A 518 44.58 21.76 -21.97
N ASN A 519 44.26 22.33 -23.14
CA ASN A 519 43.22 23.33 -23.31
C ASN A 519 41.83 22.69 -23.17
N TYR A 520 40.92 23.41 -22.51
CA TYR A 520 39.48 23.14 -22.56
C TYR A 520 38.85 23.99 -23.67
N GLU A 521 38.22 23.35 -24.65
CA GLU A 521 37.29 24.02 -25.57
C GLU A 521 35.87 23.93 -24.97
N GLU A 522 35.25 25.09 -24.73
CA GLU A 522 33.84 25.17 -24.35
C GLU A 522 32.94 25.19 -25.60
N PRO A 523 31.86 24.37 -25.67
CA PRO A 523 30.87 24.47 -26.73
C PRO A 523 29.91 25.64 -26.47
N SER A 524 30.00 26.67 -27.31
CA SER A 524 29.10 27.82 -27.30
C SER A 524 27.69 27.45 -27.81
N ASN A 525 26.65 28.08 -27.22
CA ASN A 525 25.26 27.86 -27.62
C ASN A 525 24.47 29.19 -27.58
N PRO A 526 24.13 29.80 -28.73
CA PRO A 526 23.49 31.11 -28.77
C PRO A 526 21.97 31.03 -28.97
N SER A 527 21.17 31.56 -28.03
CA SER A 527 19.83 32.18 -28.25
C SER A 527 19.01 32.34 -26.95
N ALA A 528 19.13 33.47 -26.24
CA ALA A 528 18.22 33.78 -25.11
C ALA A 528 18.09 35.26 -24.66
N THR A 529 18.48 36.28 -25.43
CA THR A 529 18.30 37.69 -25.00
C THR A 529 18.20 38.71 -26.14
N ALA A 530 17.03 38.80 -26.77
CA ALA A 530 16.61 39.96 -27.56
C ALA A 530 15.10 39.91 -27.83
N LEU A 531 14.27 40.53 -26.97
CA LEU A 531 12.90 41.04 -27.24
C LEU A 531 12.21 41.51 -25.94
N ALA A 532 12.77 42.55 -25.29
CA ALA A 532 12.11 43.28 -24.22
C ALA A 532 12.79 44.65 -23.99
N ALA A 533 12.53 45.64 -24.85
CA ALA A 533 12.55 47.10 -24.58
C ALA A 533 12.82 47.95 -25.86
N THR A 534 11.79 48.18 -26.66
CA THR A 534 11.61 49.47 -27.36
C THR A 534 10.12 49.81 -27.31
N ALA A 535 9.81 50.99 -26.78
CA ALA A 535 8.45 51.35 -26.41
C ALA A 535 7.73 52.14 -27.52
N SER A 536 6.43 51.88 -27.64
CA SER A 536 5.36 52.88 -27.77
C SER A 536 5.78 54.33 -28.12
N ALA A 537 5.87 54.67 -29.41
CA ALA A 537 5.73 56.05 -29.91
C ALA A 537 5.60 56.10 -31.46
N ALA A 538 4.40 55.86 -32.02
CA ALA A 538 4.06 56.31 -33.38
C ALA A 538 2.53 56.22 -33.65
N ALA A 539 1.76 57.14 -33.07
CA ALA A 539 0.40 57.41 -33.51
C ALA A 539 0.25 58.91 -33.70
N SER A 540 0.00 59.37 -34.95
CA SER A 540 -0.70 60.62 -35.34
C SER A 540 -0.28 61.09 -36.74
N THR A 541 -1.10 60.77 -37.76
CA THR A 541 -1.34 61.48 -39.05
C THR A 541 -2.15 60.52 -39.95
N THR A 542 -3.24 60.87 -40.66
CA THR A 542 -4.25 61.94 -40.51
C THR A 542 -5.51 61.53 -41.32
N SER A 543 -6.70 61.82 -40.80
CA SER A 543 -8.03 62.13 -41.41
C SER A 543 -8.28 62.06 -42.95
N PRO A 544 -9.53 61.92 -43.45
CA PRO A 544 -10.80 62.50 -42.91
C PRO A 544 -11.49 61.68 -41.83
#